data_AF-A0A3S4Y924-F1
#
_entry.id   AF-A0A3S4Y924-F1
#
_cell.length_a   1.000
_cell.length_b   1.000
_cell.length_c   1.000
_cell.angle_alpha   90.00
_cell.angle_beta   90.00
_cell.angle_gamma   90.00
#
_symmetry.space_group_name_H-M   'P 1'
#
loop_
_entity.id
_entity.type
_entity.pdbx_description
1 polymer ?
#
loop_
_entity_poly.entity_id
_entity_poly.type
_entity_poly.pdbx_seq_one_letter_code
_entity_poly.pdbx_strand_id
1 'polypeptide(L)'
;MLNHMYRAKEKKMAYVLHAEFGYTKQAIAQLMKISPQQMGQWIKEVSYELRIHKMGQEIEELKKELISLGYSPQKQLGHDVIEYLEG
;
A
#
# COMPACT_ATOMS: atom_id res chain seq x y z
N MET A 1 0.67 -20.96 -7.81
CA MET A 1 1.47 -19.89 -7.16
C MET A 1 2.39 -19.14 -8.11
N LEU A 2 3.15 -19.82 -9.00
CA LEU A 2 4.09 -19.17 -9.93
C LEU A 2 3.45 -18.00 -10.72
N ASN A 3 2.24 -18.20 -11.26
CA ASN A 3 1.53 -17.20 -12.08
C ASN A 3 1.17 -15.89 -11.35
N HIS A 4 0.97 -15.92 -10.03
CA HIS A 4 0.63 -14.72 -9.26
C HIS A 4 1.84 -13.84 -8.99
N MET A 5 3.03 -14.43 -8.76
CA MET A 5 4.26 -13.68 -8.54
C MET A 5 4.72 -12.95 -9.80
N TYR A 6 4.57 -13.57 -10.98
CA TYR A 6 4.82 -12.91 -12.26
C TYR A 6 3.92 -11.68 -12.43
N ARG A 7 2.63 -11.81 -12.12
CA ARG A 7 1.67 -10.71 -12.24
C ARG A 7 1.94 -9.54 -11.28
N ALA A 8 2.43 -9.82 -10.07
CA ALA A 8 2.84 -8.77 -9.14
C ALA A 8 4.06 -7.98 -9.66
N LYS A 9 5.04 -8.68 -10.26
CA LYS A 9 6.21 -8.04 -10.88
C LYS A 9 5.80 -7.21 -12.10
N GLU A 10 4.90 -7.72 -12.93
CA GLU A 10 4.38 -7.02 -14.11
C GLU A 10 3.65 -5.71 -13.74
N LYS A 11 2.83 -5.72 -12.67
CA LYS A 11 2.19 -4.50 -12.16
C LYS A 11 3.21 -3.44 -11.77
N LYS A 12 4.28 -3.83 -11.08
CA LYS A 12 5.36 -2.92 -10.67
C LYS A 12 6.12 -2.38 -11.88
N MET A 13 6.39 -3.22 -12.88
CA MET A 13 7.00 -2.77 -14.15
C MET A 13 6.11 -1.76 -14.88
N ALA A 14 4.80 -2.01 -14.97
CA ALA A 14 3.86 -1.07 -15.55
C ALA A 14 3.85 0.28 -14.83
N TYR A 15 3.93 0.27 -13.50
CA TYR A 15 4.05 1.49 -12.71
C TYR A 15 5.34 2.26 -13.04
N VAL A 16 6.52 1.60 -13.03
CA VAL A 16 7.81 2.25 -13.35
C VAL A 16 7.79 2.82 -14.77
N LEU A 17 7.31 2.06 -15.75
CA LEU A 17 7.21 2.52 -17.14
C LEU A 17 6.37 3.80 -17.26
N HIS A 18 5.28 3.88 -16.49
CA HIS A 18 4.40 5.04 -16.51
C HIS A 18 4.95 6.24 -15.72
N ALA A 19 5.34 6.00 -14.46
CA ALA A 19 5.67 7.05 -13.49
C ALA A 19 7.10 7.58 -13.65
N GLU A 20 8.03 6.74 -14.10
CA GLU A 20 9.45 7.10 -14.19
C GLU A 20 9.92 7.23 -15.64
N PHE A 21 9.43 6.38 -16.55
CA PHE A 21 9.93 6.34 -17.94
C PHE A 21 9.01 7.07 -18.93
N GLY A 22 7.88 7.63 -18.47
CA GLY A 22 7.01 8.49 -19.27
C GLY A 22 6.13 7.78 -20.30
N TYR A 23 5.99 6.45 -20.24
CA TYR A 23 5.12 5.72 -21.16
C TYR A 23 3.64 6.02 -20.89
N THR A 24 2.84 6.12 -21.96
CA THR A 24 1.39 6.24 -21.85
C THR A 24 0.78 4.89 -21.45
N LYS A 25 -0.35 4.91 -20.73
CA LYS A 25 -1.08 3.68 -20.36
C LYS A 25 -1.44 2.83 -21.57
N GLN A 26 -1.75 3.47 -22.70
CA GLN A 26 -2.06 2.79 -23.95
C GLN A 26 -0.84 2.05 -24.52
N ALA A 27 0.33 2.68 -24.53
CA ALA A 27 1.56 2.03 -25.01
C ALA A 27 1.95 0.83 -24.15
N ILE A 28 1.87 0.96 -22.82
CA ILE A 28 2.17 -0.15 -21.90
C ILE A 28 1.14 -1.27 -22.07
N ALA A 29 -0.15 -0.94 -22.20
CA ALA A 29 -1.22 -1.92 -22.40
C ALA A 29 -1.01 -2.76 -23.68
N GLN A 30 -0.55 -2.13 -24.76
CA GLN A 30 -0.16 -2.81 -26.00
C GLN A 30 1.04 -3.74 -25.80
N LEU A 31 2.11 -3.26 -25.15
CA LEU A 31 3.32 -4.05 -24.87
C LEU A 31 3.02 -5.28 -24.01
N MET A 32 2.17 -5.12 -22.99
CA MET A 32 1.85 -6.17 -22.02
C MET A 32 0.61 -6.99 -22.42
N LYS A 33 0.00 -6.70 -23.59
CA LYS A 33 -1.19 -7.39 -24.12
C LYS A 33 -2.36 -7.45 -23.14
N ILE A 34 -2.63 -6.34 -22.44
CA ILE A 34 -3.80 -6.19 -21.56
C ILE A 34 -4.64 -4.98 -21.96
N SER A 35 -5.87 -4.87 -21.45
CA SER A 35 -6.70 -3.71 -21.76
C SER A 35 -6.19 -2.42 -21.09
N PRO A 36 -6.40 -1.24 -21.70
CA PRO A 36 -6.04 0.04 -21.09
C PRO A 36 -6.70 0.27 -19.73
N GLN A 37 -7.92 -0.22 -19.51
CA GLN A 37 -8.60 -0.15 -18.21
C GLN A 37 -7.87 -0.98 -17.15
N GLN A 38 -7.49 -2.22 -17.49
CA GLN A 38 -6.72 -3.08 -16.60
C GLN A 38 -5.34 -2.48 -16.30
N MET A 39 -4.69 -1.87 -17.29
CA MET A 39 -3.44 -1.14 -17.09
C MET A 39 -3.60 0.03 -16.11
N GLY A 40 -4.66 0.82 -16.26
CA GLY A 40 -4.99 1.89 -15.32
C GLY A 40 -5.18 1.38 -13.89
N GLN A 41 -5.82 0.22 -13.72
CA GLN A 41 -6.01 -0.41 -12.42
C GLN A 41 -4.68 -0.87 -11.81
N TRP A 42 -3.81 -1.51 -12.59
CA TRP A 42 -2.49 -1.96 -12.13
C TRP A 42 -1.63 -0.83 -11.60
N ILE A 43 -1.58 0.29 -12.33
CA ILE A 43 -0.82 1.47 -11.92
C ILE A 43 -1.38 2.06 -10.62
N LYS A 44 -2.71 2.10 -10.46
CA LYS A 44 -3.35 2.57 -9.22
C LYS A 44 -3.01 1.67 -8.03
N GLU A 45 -3.11 0.36 -8.18
CA GLU A 45 -2.81 -0.61 -7.12
C GLU A 45 -1.38 -0.44 -6.60
N VAL A 46 -0.39 -0.40 -7.49
CA VAL A 46 1.00 -0.19 -7.07
C VAL A 46 1.22 1.18 -6.43
N SER A 47 0.56 2.23 -6.94
CA SER A 47 0.59 3.55 -6.32
C SER A 47 0.05 3.54 -4.89
N TYR A 48 -1.04 2.80 -4.62
CA TYR A 48 -1.57 2.64 -3.27
C TYR A 48 -0.63 1.81 -2.38
N GLU A 49 -0.07 0.72 -2.87
CA GLU A 49 0.92 -0.07 -2.13
C GLU A 49 2.11 0.80 -1.70
N LEU A 50 2.66 1.62 -2.61
CA LEU A 50 3.76 2.53 -2.30
C LEU A 50 3.36 3.56 -1.23
N ARG A 51 2.15 4.14 -1.32
CA ARG A 51 1.66 5.07 -0.31
C ARG A 51 1.49 4.41 1.05
N ILE A 52 0.95 3.19 1.11
CA ILE A 52 0.79 2.42 2.35
C ILE A 52 2.16 2.14 2.97
N HIS A 53 3.12 1.67 2.17
CA HIS A 53 4.48 1.41 2.65
C HIS A 53 5.15 2.67 3.19
N LYS A 54 5.06 3.79 2.46
CA LYS A 54 5.60 5.09 2.90
C LYS A 54 4.94 5.57 4.20
N MET A 55 3.62 5.50 4.28
CA MET A 55 2.86 5.88 5.47
C MET A 55 3.22 5.01 6.68
N GLY A 56 3.41 3.70 6.48
CA GLY A 56 3.88 2.79 7.53
C GLY A 56 5.28 3.14 8.04
N GLN A 57 6.18 3.57 7.17
CA GLN A 57 7.51 4.06 7.56
C GLN A 57 7.41 5.36 8.35
N GLU A 58 6.63 6.34 7.88
CA GLU A 58 6.40 7.61 8.57
C GLU A 58 5.80 7.39 9.98
N ILE A 59 4.85 6.47 10.13
CA ILE A 59 4.28 6.12 11.44
C ILE A 59 5.34 5.49 12.36
N GLU A 60 6.19 4.60 11.84
CA GLU A 60 7.23 3.96 12.64
C GLU A 60 8.33 4.96 13.07
N GLU A 61 8.66 5.93 12.22
CA GLU A 61 9.54 7.04 12.55
C GLU A 61 8.95 7.90 13.68
N LEU A 62 7.69 8.31 13.55
CA LEU A 62 6.98 9.07 14.58
C LEU A 62 6.90 8.30 15.91
N LYS A 63 6.69 6.98 15.85
CA LYS A 63 6.69 6.13 17.05
C LYS A 63 8.04 6.16 17.76
N LYS A 64 9.15 6.08 17.02
CA LYS A 64 10.50 6.17 17.59
C LYS A 64 10.77 7.54 18.20
N GLU A 65 10.31 8.60 17.55
CA GLU A 65 10.40 9.97 18.07
C GLU A 65 9.60 10.14 19.36
N LEU A 66 8.37 9.63 19.42
CA LEU A 66 7.58 9.67 20.65
C LEU A 66 8.27 8.90 21.79
N ILE A 67 8.87 7.74 21.51
CA ILE A 67 9.63 6.99 22.51
C ILE A 67 10.84 7.79 23.01
N SER A 68 11.58 8.48 22.12
CA SER A 68 12.74 9.28 22.52
C SER A 68 12.36 10.52 23.34
N LEU A 69 11.15 11.05 23.14
CA LEU A 69 10.55 12.12 23.94
C LEU A 69 10.00 11.64 25.29
N GLY A 70 10.10 10.35 25.60
CA GLY A 70 9.67 9.76 26.88
C GLY A 70 8.22 9.29 26.92
N TYR A 71 7.51 9.29 25.78
CA TYR A 71 6.21 8.64 25.69
C TYR A 71 6.39 7.12 25.66
N SER A 72 5.64 6.41 26.49
CA SER A 72 5.60 4.94 26.47
C SER A 72 4.24 4.48 25.93
N PRO A 73 4.19 3.35 25.19
CA PRO A 73 2.92 2.75 24.81
C PRO A 73 2.07 2.51 26.07
N GLN A 74 0.91 3.16 26.13
CA GLN A 74 -0.06 2.87 27.17
C GLN A 74 -0.61 1.47 26.90
N LYS A 75 -0.70 0.62 27.93
CA LYS A 75 -1.45 -0.63 27.82
C LYS A 75 -2.85 -0.27 27.31
N GLN A 76 -3.30 -0.92 26.24
CA GLN A 76 -4.67 -0.77 25.77
C GLN A 76 -5.59 -1.05 26.96
N LEU A 77 -6.32 -0.03 27.42
CA LEU A 77 -7.48 -0.25 28.27
C LEU A 77 -8.44 -1.13 27.46
N GLY A 78 -8.81 -2.26 28.07
CA GLY A 78 -9.47 -3.37 27.41
C GLY A 78 -10.67 -2.95 26.57
N HIS A 79 -10.85 -3.67 25.47
CA HIS A 79 -12.07 -3.71 24.68
C HIS A 79 -13.20 -4.45 25.45
N ASP A 80 -13.27 -4.27 26.78
CA ASP A 80 -14.20 -4.95 27.70
C ASP A 80 -15.09 -3.92 28.42
N VAL A 81 -15.68 -3.00 27.66
CA VAL A 81 -16.74 -2.12 28.19
C VAL A 81 -17.98 -2.25 27.32
N ILE A 82 -18.60 -3.43 27.33
CA ILE A 82 -20.07 -3.59 27.31
C ILE A 82 -20.40 -4.89 28.09
N GLU A 83 -20.18 -4.89 29.41
CA GLU A 83 -21.06 -5.69 30.27
C GLU A 83 -22.27 -4.81 30.56
N TYR A 84 -23.40 -5.22 30.02
CA TYR A 84 -24.69 -4.58 30.16
C TYR A 84 -25.01 -4.42 31.65
N LEU A 85 -25.17 -3.16 32.08
CA LEU A 85 -26.05 -2.85 33.20
C LEU A 85 -27.47 -3.16 32.74
N GLU A 86 -27.93 -4.39 32.97
CA GLU A 86 -29.35 -4.68 33.15
C GLU A 86 -29.54 -5.20 34.58
N GLY A 87 -30.57 -4.64 35.22
CA GLY A 87 -30.79 -4.67 36.67
C GLY A 87 -31.46 -5.93 37.20
#